data_AF-A0A0N9WHB1-F1
#
_entry.id   AF-A0A0N9WHB1-F1
#
_cell.length_a   1.000
_cell.length_b   1.000
_cell.length_c   1.000
_cell.angle_alpha   90.00
_cell.angle_beta   90.00
_cell.angle_gamma   90.00
#
_symmetry.space_group_name_H-M   'P 1'
#
loop_
_entity.id
_entity.type
_entity.pdbx_description
1 polymer ?
#
loop_
_entity_poly.entity_id
_entity_poly.type
_entity_poly.pdbx_seq_one_letter_code
_entity_poly.pdbx_strand_id
1 'polypeptide(L)'
;MRLRRLKIESSSASGGLFDGLDVWFGRGLDGKSSDPLAPLCMIGPNGSGKSQFLQLLAEIFQAAWHAHNPAEERRSANEDILFALTYLISSPGADAPEEVTLVRTKKGRATGPIELYRDGSEKPIKAGSLEFEKYLPSIVVGYTSGDNETLSLPFLVSRSGYAQDVARAAFGDTVKNTVPDNRLMLIDYGTNLEVLFSNLILGPKEAREEILRHARLSDLASCRCVVRLAHSVINKAPKKRTDITGRKGIQLTDELESIIRSLKRTATCWTEDEKTETYTFDFFIDDATRLAFAHFWDDAFSLYRALHKLALLNDLAIPRPARKRLDRAVKERRFASRLPEPQQEDMVFGFEEVRFWPADEGRQAVDYVSLSDGEHQQALILGAYAMMTDTNALFLLDEPESHFNPQWRVKFVQRLMELTGSRANQELLLTSHAPFVPSDMPREQVLIFERDDGKIIVKEPQIETFGATFDRILEACFNIRPPISRIAEERINEVLMSEDIGEVERVLSELGQSVEKAFLADHLRRLKNKKI
;
A
#
# COMPACT_ATOMS: atom_id res chain seq x y z
N MET A 1 -9.39 3.42 14.12
CA MET A 1 -10.44 3.05 13.16
C MET A 1 -10.44 1.53 12.94
N ARG A 2 -11.61 0.88 12.83
CA ARG A 2 -11.77 -0.56 12.56
C ARG A 2 -12.99 -0.79 11.64
N LEU A 3 -12.84 -1.46 10.48
CA LEU A 3 -13.98 -1.72 9.59
C LEU A 3 -14.92 -2.79 10.20
N ARG A 4 -16.24 -2.65 9.97
CA ARG A 4 -17.27 -3.57 10.51
C ARG A 4 -18.07 -4.24 9.41
N ARG A 5 -18.65 -3.45 8.51
CA ARG A 5 -19.50 -3.96 7.42
C ARG A 5 -19.46 -3.05 6.21
N LEU A 6 -19.39 -3.63 5.02
CA LEU A 6 -19.57 -2.91 3.76
C LEU A 6 -20.73 -3.52 2.99
N LYS A 7 -21.71 -2.69 2.64
CA LYS A 7 -22.76 -3.02 1.68
C LYS A 7 -22.61 -2.19 0.43
N ILE A 8 -22.70 -2.83 -0.73
CA ILE A 8 -22.72 -2.18 -2.04
C ILE A 8 -24.11 -2.41 -2.65
N GLU A 9 -24.87 -1.33 -2.82
CA GLU A 9 -26.17 -1.40 -3.49
C GLU A 9 -25.95 -1.50 -5.01
N SER A 10 -25.10 -0.64 -5.55
CA SER A 10 -24.67 -0.68 -6.94
C SER A 10 -23.34 0.02 -7.12
N SER A 11 -22.49 -0.51 -7.99
CA SER A 11 -21.22 0.08 -8.37
C SER A 11 -21.13 0.14 -9.90
N SER A 12 -20.94 1.33 -10.45
CA SER A 12 -20.56 1.45 -11.86
C SER A 12 -19.10 0.99 -12.10
N ALA A 13 -18.35 0.65 -11.04
CA ALA A 13 -16.97 0.19 -11.14
C ALA A 13 -16.91 -1.32 -11.44
N SER A 14 -15.86 -1.74 -12.15
CA SER A 14 -15.60 -3.14 -12.52
C SER A 14 -16.76 -3.85 -13.24
N GLY A 15 -17.65 -3.10 -13.89
CA GLY A 15 -18.79 -3.65 -14.63
C GLY A 15 -19.92 -4.23 -13.76
N GLY A 16 -20.10 -3.72 -12.53
CA GLY A 16 -21.14 -4.21 -11.61
C GLY A 16 -20.73 -5.45 -10.80
N LEU A 17 -19.43 -5.79 -10.82
CA LEU A 17 -18.86 -6.96 -10.15
C LEU A 17 -19.19 -7.06 -8.65
N PHE A 18 -19.38 -5.91 -7.99
CA PHE A 18 -19.67 -5.80 -6.56
C PHE A 18 -21.14 -5.48 -6.26
N ASP A 19 -22.04 -5.51 -7.25
CA ASP A 19 -23.45 -5.18 -7.04
C ASP A 19 -24.13 -6.18 -6.09
N GLY A 20 -24.70 -5.67 -5.01
CA GLY A 20 -25.33 -6.49 -3.96
C GLY A 20 -24.34 -7.13 -2.99
N LEU A 21 -23.06 -6.78 -3.05
CA LEU A 21 -22.04 -7.29 -2.13
C LEU A 21 -22.33 -6.85 -0.69
N ASP A 22 -22.27 -7.79 0.26
CA ASP A 22 -22.36 -7.54 1.70
C ASP A 22 -21.19 -8.26 2.39
N VAL A 23 -20.22 -7.49 2.87
CA VAL A 23 -19.02 -8.01 3.52
C VAL A 23 -19.05 -7.67 5.00
N TRP A 24 -18.90 -8.69 5.83
CA TRP A 24 -18.61 -8.57 7.24
C TRP A 24 -17.11 -8.71 7.47
N PHE A 25 -16.50 -7.81 8.24
CA PHE A 25 -15.05 -7.81 8.48
C PHE A 25 -14.63 -8.61 9.73
N GLY A 26 -15.50 -9.52 10.21
CA GLY A 26 -15.10 -10.60 11.12
C GLY A 26 -14.49 -10.17 12.47
N ARG A 27 -15.03 -9.16 13.16
CA ARG A 27 -14.48 -8.75 14.49
C ARG A 27 -15.40 -9.00 15.67
N GLY A 28 -16.09 -10.14 15.68
CA GLY A 28 -17.08 -10.45 16.71
C GLY A 28 -18.28 -9.49 16.71
N LEU A 29 -19.16 -9.58 17.71
CA LEU A 29 -20.41 -8.83 17.76
C LEU A 29 -20.21 -7.32 17.99
N ASP A 30 -19.17 -6.91 18.70
CA ASP A 30 -18.93 -5.51 19.09
C ASP A 30 -17.77 -4.83 18.34
N GLY A 31 -16.93 -5.58 17.62
CA GLY A 31 -15.83 -5.02 16.83
C GLY A 31 -14.68 -4.48 17.68
N LYS A 32 -14.76 -4.62 19.00
CA LYS A 32 -13.81 -4.09 19.98
C LYS A 32 -12.74 -5.13 20.24
N SER A 33 -11.74 -5.20 19.36
CA SER A 33 -10.46 -5.78 19.76
C SER A 33 -9.65 -4.71 20.49
N SER A 34 -9.15 -5.03 21.68
CA SER A 34 -8.16 -4.22 22.39
C SER A 34 -6.77 -4.32 21.77
N ASP A 35 -6.58 -5.17 20.76
CA ASP A 35 -5.29 -5.37 20.12
C ASP A 35 -4.95 -4.14 19.26
N PRO A 36 -3.75 -3.54 19.47
CA PRO A 36 -3.29 -2.40 18.70
C PRO A 36 -3.24 -2.68 17.18
N LEU A 37 -2.94 -3.93 16.80
CA LEU A 37 -2.91 -4.40 15.42
C LEU A 37 -3.71 -5.69 15.28
N ALA A 38 -4.72 -5.67 14.42
CA ALA A 38 -5.55 -6.82 14.07
C ALA A 38 -5.76 -6.80 12.55
N PRO A 39 -4.81 -7.32 11.77
CA PRO A 39 -4.88 -7.22 10.31
C PRO A 39 -6.05 -8.04 9.78
N LEU A 40 -6.56 -7.70 8.61
CA LEU A 40 -7.56 -8.49 7.88
C LEU A 40 -6.93 -9.00 6.60
N CYS A 41 -6.90 -10.32 6.44
CA CYS A 41 -6.29 -10.99 5.30
C CYS A 41 -7.36 -11.48 4.32
N MET A 42 -7.31 -10.98 3.10
CA MET A 42 -8.17 -11.39 2.01
C MET A 42 -7.43 -12.38 1.13
N ILE A 43 -7.97 -13.58 0.99
CA ILE A 43 -7.38 -14.66 0.20
C ILE A 43 -8.34 -15.16 -0.86
N GLY A 44 -7.80 -15.81 -1.89
CA GLY A 44 -8.60 -16.35 -2.99
C GLY A 44 -7.82 -16.36 -4.30
N PRO A 45 -8.33 -17.05 -5.33
CA PRO A 45 -7.63 -17.21 -6.61
C PRO A 45 -7.42 -15.88 -7.36
N ASN A 46 -6.55 -15.89 -8.37
CA ASN A 46 -6.33 -14.72 -9.22
C ASN A 46 -7.65 -14.32 -9.90
N GLY A 47 -7.96 -13.01 -9.93
CA GLY A 47 -9.21 -12.52 -10.50
C GLY A 47 -10.45 -12.70 -9.62
N SER A 48 -10.29 -13.08 -8.35
CA SER A 48 -11.40 -13.16 -7.37
C SER A 48 -11.87 -11.81 -6.81
N GLY A 49 -11.36 -10.68 -7.32
CA GLY A 49 -11.84 -9.35 -6.92
C GLY A 49 -11.08 -8.69 -5.76
N LYS A 50 -10.06 -9.33 -5.17
CA LYS A 50 -9.35 -8.83 -3.97
C LYS A 50 -8.75 -7.42 -4.13
N SER A 51 -7.91 -7.22 -5.14
CA SER A 51 -7.28 -5.92 -5.43
C SER A 51 -8.33 -4.87 -5.81
N GLN A 52 -9.36 -5.26 -6.57
CA GLN A 52 -10.48 -4.37 -6.89
C GLN A 52 -11.32 -4.00 -5.65
N PHE A 53 -11.36 -4.87 -4.64
CA PHE A 53 -12.06 -4.59 -3.38
C PHE A 53 -11.28 -3.61 -2.50
N LEU A 54 -9.94 -3.75 -2.41
CA LEU A 54 -9.09 -2.72 -1.81
C LEU A 54 -9.26 -1.38 -2.52
N GLN A 55 -9.29 -1.38 -3.86
CA GLN A 55 -9.54 -0.19 -4.67
C GLN A 55 -10.90 0.43 -4.31
N LEU A 56 -11.96 -0.37 -4.20
CA LEU A 56 -13.31 0.08 -3.86
C LEU A 56 -13.33 0.81 -2.51
N LEU A 57 -12.64 0.28 -1.50
CA LEU A 57 -12.52 0.93 -0.20
C LEU A 57 -11.78 2.27 -0.29
N ALA A 58 -10.68 2.34 -1.03
CA ALA A 58 -9.96 3.58 -1.28
C ALA A 58 -10.83 4.63 -2.01
N GLU A 59 -11.61 4.20 -3.01
CA GLU A 59 -12.55 5.07 -3.74
C GLU A 59 -13.66 5.62 -2.84
N ILE A 60 -14.19 4.82 -1.92
CA ILE A 60 -15.22 5.24 -0.93
C ILE A 60 -14.67 6.38 -0.05
N PHE A 61 -13.49 6.19 0.55
CA PHE A 61 -12.91 7.20 1.43
C PHE A 61 -12.42 8.43 0.66
N GLN A 62 -11.89 8.26 -0.55
CA GLN A 62 -11.58 9.39 -1.42
C GLN A 62 -12.82 10.22 -1.72
N ALA A 63 -13.93 9.57 -2.10
CA ALA A 63 -15.18 10.27 -2.40
C ALA A 63 -15.70 11.03 -1.17
N ALA A 64 -15.57 10.44 0.02
CA ALA A 64 -15.96 11.08 1.28
C ALA A 64 -15.10 12.31 1.60
N TRP A 65 -13.78 12.20 1.48
CA TRP A 65 -12.86 13.32 1.65
C TRP A 65 -13.07 14.41 0.59
N HIS A 66 -13.30 14.04 -0.66
CA HIS A 66 -13.61 14.99 -1.74
C HIS A 66 -14.91 15.75 -1.46
N ALA A 67 -15.96 15.05 -1.00
CA ALA A 67 -17.23 15.68 -0.63
C ALA A 67 -17.08 16.62 0.57
N HIS A 68 -16.17 16.30 1.51
CA HIS A 68 -15.94 17.10 2.70
C HIS A 68 -15.04 18.32 2.45
N ASN A 69 -13.87 18.11 1.85
CA ASN A 69 -12.88 19.15 1.58
C ASN A 69 -12.20 18.93 0.22
N PRO A 70 -12.75 19.53 -0.86
CA PRO A 70 -12.17 19.44 -2.20
C PRO A 70 -10.74 20.00 -2.34
N ALA A 71 -10.24 20.74 -1.35
CA ALA A 71 -8.88 21.24 -1.35
C ALA A 71 -7.85 20.20 -0.85
N GLU A 72 -8.29 19.19 -0.10
CA GLU A 72 -7.43 18.07 0.31
C GLU A 72 -7.58 16.89 -0.64
N GLU A 73 -8.80 16.59 -1.10
CA GLU A 73 -9.05 15.58 -2.15
C GLU A 73 -9.82 16.20 -3.31
N ARG A 74 -9.14 16.42 -4.44
CA ARG A 74 -9.63 17.30 -5.52
C ARG A 74 -10.55 16.63 -6.53
N ARG A 75 -10.52 15.31 -6.58
CA ARG A 75 -11.29 14.51 -7.52
C ARG A 75 -11.76 13.25 -6.81
N SER A 76 -12.95 12.76 -7.19
CA SER A 76 -13.38 11.41 -6.86
C SER A 76 -13.14 10.50 -8.06
N ALA A 77 -12.48 9.35 -7.85
CA ALA A 77 -12.37 8.32 -8.87
C ALA A 77 -13.73 7.62 -9.13
N ASN A 78 -14.67 7.69 -8.19
CA ASN A 78 -15.95 7.01 -8.29
C ASN A 78 -17.14 7.85 -7.78
N GLU A 79 -17.81 8.53 -8.71
CA GLU A 79 -18.95 9.38 -8.41
C GLU A 79 -20.31 8.65 -8.37
N ASP A 80 -20.40 7.37 -8.73
CA ASP A 80 -21.70 6.68 -8.81
C ASP A 80 -21.87 5.49 -7.86
N ILE A 81 -20.84 5.17 -7.08
CA ILE A 81 -20.93 4.07 -6.12
C ILE A 81 -21.99 4.36 -5.04
N LEU A 82 -22.88 3.39 -4.82
CA LEU A 82 -23.87 3.41 -3.77
C LEU A 82 -23.49 2.38 -2.72
N PHE A 83 -23.30 2.84 -1.49
CA PHE A 83 -22.74 2.03 -0.44
C PHE A 83 -23.25 2.43 0.94
N ALA A 84 -23.12 1.50 1.88
CA ALA A 84 -23.14 1.76 3.32
C ALA A 84 -21.94 1.07 3.96
N LEU A 85 -21.03 1.86 4.53
CA LEU A 85 -19.81 1.39 5.16
C LEU A 85 -19.84 1.74 6.65
N THR A 86 -19.95 0.72 7.50
CA THR A 86 -19.94 0.83 8.96
C THR A 86 -18.55 0.53 9.50
N TYR A 87 -18.08 1.35 10.44
CA TYR A 87 -16.77 1.20 11.08
C TYR A 87 -16.73 1.88 12.44
N LEU A 88 -15.81 1.44 13.30
CA LEU A 88 -15.47 2.11 14.55
C LEU A 88 -14.36 3.13 14.29
N ILE A 89 -14.42 4.29 14.92
CA ILE A 89 -13.37 5.31 14.80
C ILE A 89 -13.19 6.09 16.09
N SER A 90 -11.93 6.45 16.40
CA SER A 90 -11.60 7.24 17.59
C SER A 90 -11.66 8.72 17.24
N SER A 91 -12.73 9.40 17.65
CA SER A 91 -12.87 10.85 17.47
C SER A 91 -11.93 11.61 18.44
N PRO A 92 -11.35 12.76 18.04
CA PRO A 92 -10.54 13.57 18.94
C PRO A 92 -11.31 13.96 20.21
N GLY A 93 -10.77 13.58 21.38
CA GLY A 93 -11.37 13.86 22.69
C GLY A 93 -12.44 12.86 23.16
N ALA A 94 -12.70 11.79 22.40
CA ALA A 94 -13.56 10.69 22.84
C ALA A 94 -12.77 9.65 23.65
N ASP A 95 -13.33 9.19 24.77
CA ASP A 95 -12.72 8.18 25.64
C ASP A 95 -12.73 6.76 25.03
N ALA A 96 -13.60 6.52 24.05
CA ALA A 96 -13.76 5.23 23.39
C ALA A 96 -14.06 5.39 21.88
N PRO A 97 -13.74 4.38 21.04
CA PRO A 97 -14.15 4.37 19.64
C PRO A 97 -15.67 4.41 19.49
N GLU A 98 -16.14 5.17 18.51
CA GLU A 98 -17.55 5.32 18.17
C GLU A 98 -17.88 4.56 16.88
N GLU A 99 -19.04 3.93 16.82
CA GLU A 99 -19.53 3.32 15.58
C GLU A 99 -20.23 4.36 14.71
N VAL A 100 -19.80 4.43 13.45
CA VAL A 100 -20.36 5.32 12.43
C VAL A 100 -20.64 4.56 11.15
N THR A 101 -21.61 5.05 10.38
CA THR A 101 -21.94 4.51 9.06
C THR A 101 -21.89 5.64 8.03
N LEU A 102 -20.96 5.48 7.08
CA LEU A 102 -20.85 6.34 5.90
C LEU A 102 -21.75 5.79 4.80
N VAL A 103 -22.66 6.61 4.29
CA VAL A 103 -23.71 6.18 3.36
C VAL A 103 -23.73 7.06 2.13
N ARG A 104 -24.00 6.43 0.98
CA ARG A 104 -24.40 7.12 -0.24
C ARG A 104 -25.50 6.33 -0.94
N THR A 105 -26.65 6.96 -1.14
CA THR A 105 -27.84 6.37 -1.77
C THR A 105 -28.30 7.20 -2.97
N LYS A 106 -29.28 6.72 -3.75
CA LYS A 106 -29.87 7.52 -4.83
C LYS A 106 -30.77 8.63 -4.27
N LYS A 107 -30.73 9.79 -4.91
CA LYS A 107 -31.70 10.88 -4.71
C LYS A 107 -32.47 11.10 -6.01
N GLY A 108 -33.61 10.41 -6.14
CA GLY A 108 -34.37 10.37 -7.39
C GLY A 108 -33.62 9.54 -8.44
N ARG A 109 -33.32 10.15 -9.60
CA ARG A 109 -32.56 9.49 -10.69
C ARG A 109 -31.04 9.69 -10.62
N ALA A 110 -30.57 10.57 -9.73
CA ALA A 110 -29.15 10.89 -9.60
C ALA A 110 -28.56 10.30 -8.31
N THR A 111 -27.24 10.19 -8.27
CA THR A 111 -26.49 9.81 -7.07
C THR A 111 -26.66 10.88 -5.99
N GLY A 112 -27.02 10.48 -4.77
CA GLY A 112 -27.19 11.37 -3.63
C GLY A 112 -25.88 11.84 -3.01
N PRO A 113 -25.97 12.76 -2.03
CA PRO A 113 -24.81 13.20 -1.26
C PRO A 113 -24.25 12.06 -0.39
N ILE A 114 -22.99 12.21 0.01
CA ILE A 114 -22.39 11.36 1.04
C ILE A 114 -22.80 11.91 2.41
N GLU A 115 -23.30 11.03 3.26
CA GLU A 115 -23.77 11.34 4.60
C GLU A 115 -23.15 10.37 5.60
N LEU A 116 -22.91 10.85 6.83
CA LEU A 116 -22.38 10.03 7.91
C LEU A 116 -23.37 9.98 9.07
N TYR A 117 -23.62 8.79 9.59
CA TYR A 117 -24.55 8.55 10.70
C TYR A 117 -23.76 7.99 11.88
N ARG A 118 -23.93 8.57 13.07
CA ARG A 118 -23.45 7.97 14.32
C ARG A 118 -24.45 6.90 14.78
N ASP A 119 -23.96 5.88 15.47
CA ASP A 119 -24.83 4.85 16.03
C ASP A 119 -25.95 5.45 16.89
N GLY A 120 -27.18 4.95 16.70
CA GLY A 120 -28.40 5.46 17.34
C GLY A 120 -28.88 6.85 16.90
N SER A 121 -28.20 7.57 15.99
CA SER A 121 -28.62 8.88 15.50
C SER A 121 -29.38 8.80 14.18
N GLU A 122 -30.59 9.38 14.13
CA GLU A 122 -31.37 9.51 12.88
C GLU A 122 -30.91 10.69 12.00
N LYS A 123 -30.15 11.64 12.55
CA LYS A 123 -29.69 12.83 11.81
C LYS A 123 -28.33 12.59 11.16
N PRO A 124 -28.17 12.84 9.85
CA PRO A 124 -26.88 12.74 9.20
C PRO A 124 -25.98 13.92 9.55
N ILE A 125 -24.70 13.62 9.76
CA ILE A 125 -23.60 14.57 9.70
C ILE A 125 -23.28 14.77 8.23
N LYS A 126 -23.39 16.02 7.77
CA LYS A 126 -23.19 16.38 6.37
C LYS A 126 -21.71 16.61 6.08
N ALA A 127 -21.27 16.19 4.90
CA ALA A 127 -19.97 16.55 4.35
C ALA A 127 -19.79 18.09 4.34
N GLY A 128 -18.56 18.54 4.58
CA GLY A 128 -18.19 19.95 4.72
C GLY A 128 -18.34 20.54 6.14
N SER A 129 -18.88 19.77 7.10
CA SER A 129 -18.89 20.17 8.51
C SER A 129 -17.63 19.70 9.24
N LEU A 130 -17.15 20.48 10.23
CA LEU A 130 -16.04 20.11 11.11
C LEU A 130 -16.29 18.83 11.92
N GLU A 131 -17.56 18.44 12.07
CA GLU A 131 -17.91 17.20 12.74
C GLU A 131 -17.70 15.99 11.82
N PHE A 132 -17.82 16.17 10.49
CA PHE A 132 -17.65 15.08 9.51
C PHE A 132 -16.19 14.61 9.42
N GLU A 133 -15.21 15.53 9.44
CA GLU A 133 -13.78 15.20 9.35
C GLU A 133 -13.30 14.30 10.49
N LYS A 134 -13.87 14.46 11.69
CA LYS A 134 -13.47 13.68 12.88
C LYS A 134 -13.71 12.18 12.74
N TYR A 135 -14.64 11.80 11.86
CA TYR A 135 -15.02 10.42 11.63
C TYR A 135 -14.52 9.88 10.29
N LEU A 136 -13.59 10.56 9.62
CA LEU A 136 -12.88 10.01 8.46
C LEU A 136 -11.49 9.47 8.85
N PRO A 137 -10.93 8.51 8.11
CA PRO A 137 -9.54 8.10 8.29
C PRO A 137 -8.62 9.31 8.11
N SER A 138 -7.65 9.46 9.00
CA SER A 138 -6.65 10.54 8.97
C SER A 138 -5.82 10.51 7.68
N ILE A 139 -5.52 9.30 7.21
CA ILE A 139 -4.88 8.98 5.94
C ILE A 139 -5.28 7.57 5.47
N VAL A 140 -5.39 7.41 4.15
CA VAL A 140 -5.55 6.11 3.48
C VAL A 140 -4.29 5.82 2.68
N VAL A 141 -3.70 4.66 2.94
CA VAL A 141 -2.38 4.27 2.46
C VAL A 141 -2.51 3.03 1.62
N GLY A 142 -2.22 3.13 0.34
CA GLY A 142 -2.22 2.02 -0.60
C GLY A 142 -0.82 1.48 -0.83
N TYR A 143 -0.67 0.17 -0.92
CA TYR A 143 0.55 -0.49 -1.39
C TYR A 143 0.20 -1.52 -2.45
N THR A 144 1.01 -1.63 -3.50
CA THR A 144 0.87 -2.67 -4.51
C THR A 144 2.24 -3.15 -4.96
N SER A 145 2.38 -4.46 -5.16
CA SER A 145 3.68 -5.08 -5.44
C SER A 145 4.02 -5.27 -6.92
N GLY A 146 3.12 -4.96 -7.86
CA GLY A 146 3.36 -5.28 -9.28
C GLY A 146 2.56 -4.46 -10.27
N ASP A 147 2.92 -4.56 -11.55
CA ASP A 147 2.47 -3.68 -12.65
C ASP A 147 0.96 -3.75 -13.00
N ASN A 148 0.18 -4.69 -12.45
CA ASN A 148 -1.27 -4.81 -12.67
C ASN A 148 -2.08 -4.12 -11.56
N GLU A 149 -1.80 -2.84 -11.38
CA GLU A 149 -2.20 -2.03 -10.22
C GLU A 149 -3.66 -1.53 -10.25
N THR A 150 -4.64 -2.42 -10.14
CA THR A 150 -6.04 -1.94 -10.01
C THR A 150 -6.20 -0.99 -8.80
N LEU A 151 -5.47 -1.26 -7.70
CA LEU A 151 -5.47 -0.43 -6.50
C LEU A 151 -4.93 0.99 -6.72
N SER A 152 -4.00 1.24 -7.65
CA SER A 152 -3.31 2.55 -7.72
C SER A 152 -4.20 3.67 -8.25
N LEU A 153 -5.30 3.35 -8.95
CA LEU A 153 -6.17 4.33 -9.62
C LEU A 153 -6.65 5.48 -8.71
N PRO A 154 -7.34 5.26 -7.58
CA PRO A 154 -7.78 6.35 -6.70
C PRO A 154 -6.62 7.22 -6.22
N PHE A 155 -5.46 6.63 -5.96
CA PHE A 155 -4.28 7.36 -5.50
C PHE A 155 -3.65 8.20 -6.62
N LEU A 156 -3.55 7.67 -7.85
CA LEU A 156 -3.08 8.43 -9.01
C LEU A 156 -4.00 9.61 -9.33
N VAL A 157 -5.31 9.44 -9.14
CA VAL A 157 -6.30 10.52 -9.28
C VAL A 157 -6.08 11.60 -8.23
N SER A 158 -5.86 11.22 -6.97
CA SER A 158 -5.52 12.14 -5.88
C SER A 158 -4.22 12.90 -6.18
N ARG A 159 -3.17 12.19 -6.60
CA ARG A 159 -1.85 12.72 -6.96
C ARG A 159 -1.90 13.75 -8.08
N SER A 160 -2.59 13.43 -9.17
CA SER A 160 -2.75 14.31 -10.34
C SER A 160 -3.48 15.61 -9.99
N GLY A 161 -4.45 15.55 -9.07
CA GLY A 161 -5.12 16.73 -8.53
C GLY A 161 -4.14 17.67 -7.84
N TYR A 162 -3.33 17.14 -6.91
CA TYR A 162 -2.36 17.93 -6.15
C TYR A 162 -1.32 18.61 -7.06
N ALA A 163 -0.73 17.87 -8.01
CA ALA A 163 0.26 18.42 -8.93
C ALA A 163 -0.26 19.62 -9.76
N GLN A 164 -1.55 19.59 -10.13
CA GLN A 164 -2.19 20.71 -10.85
C GLN A 164 -2.33 21.95 -9.96
N ASP A 165 -2.66 21.77 -8.69
CA ASP A 165 -2.81 22.88 -7.74
C ASP A 165 -1.47 23.49 -7.35
N VAL A 166 -0.43 22.67 -7.15
CA VAL A 166 0.94 23.19 -6.96
C VAL A 166 1.38 24.02 -8.15
N ALA A 167 1.14 23.54 -9.37
CA ALA A 167 1.43 24.31 -10.57
C ALA A 167 0.67 25.66 -10.57
N ARG A 168 -0.64 25.66 -10.30
CA ARG A 168 -1.47 26.88 -10.26
C ARG A 168 -1.05 27.86 -9.15
N ALA A 169 -0.80 27.34 -7.95
CA ALA A 169 -0.38 28.13 -6.80
C ALA A 169 0.97 28.81 -7.05
N ALA A 170 1.90 28.09 -7.68
CA ALA A 170 3.19 28.66 -8.05
C ALA A 170 3.07 29.74 -9.17
N PHE A 171 2.04 29.65 -10.02
CA PHE A 171 1.67 30.72 -10.96
C PHE A 171 0.78 31.80 -10.34
N GLY A 172 0.58 31.82 -9.02
CA GLY A 172 -0.09 32.87 -8.25
C GLY A 172 -1.56 33.10 -8.59
N ASP A 173 -2.25 32.11 -9.15
CA ASP A 173 -3.67 32.18 -9.49
C ASP A 173 -4.60 31.94 -8.28
N THR A 174 -4.07 31.55 -7.12
CA THR A 174 -4.86 31.22 -5.92
C THR A 174 -4.58 32.16 -4.74
N VAL A 175 -5.65 32.58 -4.06
CA VAL A 175 -5.64 33.51 -2.90
C VAL A 175 -4.96 32.92 -1.65
N LYS A 176 -4.68 31.60 -1.63
CA LYS A 176 -3.87 30.92 -0.61
C LYS A 176 -2.61 30.35 -1.27
N ASN A 177 -1.43 30.71 -0.77
CA ASN A 177 -0.13 30.21 -1.24
C ASN A 177 0.16 28.77 -0.79
N THR A 178 -0.65 28.20 0.11
CA THR A 178 -0.51 26.84 0.64
C THR A 178 -1.47 25.88 -0.04
N VAL A 179 -0.93 24.77 -0.54
CA VAL A 179 -1.70 23.68 -1.17
C VAL A 179 -1.86 22.57 -0.12
N PRO A 180 -3.08 22.27 0.36
CA PRO A 180 -3.28 21.23 1.38
C PRO A 180 -2.86 19.86 0.87
N ASP A 181 -2.33 19.04 1.79
CA ASP A 181 -1.92 17.67 1.54
C ASP A 181 -3.10 16.78 1.16
N ASN A 182 -2.81 15.76 0.35
CA ASN A 182 -3.77 14.70 0.06
C ASN A 182 -3.98 13.80 1.28
N ARG A 183 -5.16 13.16 1.34
CA ARG A 183 -5.54 12.17 2.34
C ARG A 183 -5.33 10.74 1.85
N LEU A 184 -5.06 10.57 0.56
CA LEU A 184 -4.64 9.31 -0.04
C LEU A 184 -3.16 9.34 -0.40
N MET A 185 -2.46 8.26 -0.06
CA MET A 185 -1.04 8.08 -0.35
C MET A 185 -0.79 6.69 -0.93
N LEU A 186 -0.17 6.63 -2.11
CA LEU A 186 0.31 5.39 -2.69
C LEU A 186 1.78 5.20 -2.33
N ILE A 187 2.10 3.99 -1.90
CA ILE A 187 3.45 3.53 -1.67
C ILE A 187 3.73 2.49 -2.74
N ASP A 188 4.64 2.83 -3.63
CA ASP A 188 5.12 2.00 -4.72
C ASP A 188 6.65 1.97 -4.72
N TYR A 189 7.23 1.25 -5.69
CA TYR A 189 8.67 1.16 -5.85
C TYR A 189 9.34 2.55 -6.04
N GLY A 190 8.65 3.50 -6.69
CA GLY A 190 9.15 4.86 -6.92
C GLY A 190 9.30 5.68 -5.63
N THR A 191 8.41 5.46 -4.65
CA THR A 191 8.47 6.12 -3.34
C THR A 191 9.42 5.46 -2.33
N ASN A 192 10.03 4.33 -2.68
CA ASN A 192 10.73 3.48 -1.72
C ASN A 192 11.87 4.20 -0.98
N LEU A 193 12.73 4.87 -1.75
CA LEU A 193 13.87 5.58 -1.18
C LEU A 193 13.47 6.76 -0.29
N GLU A 194 12.34 7.43 -0.57
CA GLU A 194 11.81 8.50 0.29
C GLU A 194 11.40 7.95 1.65
N VAL A 195 10.67 6.82 1.66
CA VAL A 195 10.22 6.15 2.87
C VAL A 195 11.42 5.66 3.68
N LEU A 196 12.36 4.97 3.02
CA LEU A 196 13.53 4.40 3.67
C LEU A 196 14.43 5.50 4.24
N PHE A 197 14.78 6.50 3.44
CA PHE A 197 15.61 7.62 3.89
C PHE A 197 14.98 8.32 5.10
N SER A 198 13.69 8.62 5.04
CA SER A 198 13.04 9.37 6.12
C SER A 198 13.02 8.60 7.44
N ASN A 199 12.77 7.28 7.40
CA ASN A 199 12.84 6.42 8.58
C ASN A 199 14.27 6.29 9.13
N LEU A 200 15.28 6.19 8.28
CA LEU A 200 16.67 6.02 8.75
C LEU A 200 17.30 7.29 9.31
N ILE A 201 16.78 8.45 8.91
CA ILE A 201 17.20 9.75 9.44
C ILE A 201 16.45 10.10 10.74
N LEU A 202 15.11 10.04 10.74
CA LEU A 202 14.29 10.54 11.85
C LEU A 202 13.42 9.48 12.56
N GLY A 203 13.46 8.24 12.11
CA GLY A 203 12.73 7.15 12.76
C GLY A 203 13.37 6.74 14.10
N PRO A 204 12.56 6.19 15.02
CA PRO A 204 13.09 5.67 16.28
C PRO A 204 14.09 4.54 16.02
N LYS A 205 15.04 4.35 16.94
CA LYS A 205 16.15 3.40 16.76
C LYS A 205 15.65 1.98 16.49
N GLU A 206 14.63 1.53 17.21
CA GLU A 206 14.03 0.21 17.10
C GLU A 206 13.43 -0.02 15.70
N ALA A 207 12.76 1.00 15.14
CA ALA A 207 12.22 0.92 13.78
C ALA A 207 13.33 0.86 12.73
N ARG A 208 14.40 1.66 12.89
CA ARG A 208 15.55 1.65 11.97
C ARG A 208 16.22 0.27 11.92
N GLU A 209 16.46 -0.31 13.09
CA GLU A 209 17.03 -1.65 13.21
C GLU A 209 16.11 -2.71 12.57
N GLU A 210 14.80 -2.63 12.81
CA GLU A 210 13.85 -3.60 12.24
C GLU A 210 13.72 -3.51 10.71
N ILE A 211 13.70 -2.29 10.17
CA ILE A 211 13.66 -2.04 8.72
C ILE A 211 14.91 -2.56 8.01
N LEU A 212 16.08 -2.58 8.67
CA LEU A 212 17.34 -3.03 8.07
C LEU A 212 17.68 -4.50 8.36
N ARG A 213 17.00 -5.12 9.33
CA ARG A 213 17.32 -6.45 9.86
C ARG A 213 17.39 -7.52 8.77
N HIS A 214 16.45 -7.55 7.83
CA HIS A 214 16.42 -8.59 6.80
C HIS A 214 17.52 -8.47 5.76
N ALA A 215 17.91 -7.23 5.45
CA ALA A 215 18.96 -6.92 4.50
C ALA A 215 20.37 -7.10 5.08
N ARG A 216 20.49 -7.45 6.38
CA ARG A 216 21.76 -7.53 7.11
C ARG A 216 22.58 -6.24 7.00
N LEU A 217 21.89 -5.11 7.07
CA LEU A 217 22.48 -3.78 7.11
C LEU A 217 22.44 -3.25 8.53
N SER A 218 23.42 -2.42 8.89
CA SER A 218 23.48 -1.77 10.21
C SER A 218 22.89 -0.37 10.19
N ASP A 219 23.25 0.46 9.21
CA ASP A 219 22.78 1.85 9.13
C ASP A 219 22.97 2.44 7.72
N LEU A 220 22.33 3.59 7.45
CA LEU A 220 22.57 4.40 6.27
C LEU A 220 23.96 5.07 6.38
N ALA A 221 24.77 4.97 5.34
CA ALA A 221 26.13 5.50 5.29
C ALA A 221 26.18 6.89 4.64
N SER A 222 25.62 7.00 3.43
CA SER A 222 25.59 8.23 2.67
C SER A 222 24.43 8.26 1.70
N CYS A 223 24.04 9.46 1.30
CA CYS A 223 22.94 9.67 0.38
C CYS A 223 23.18 10.91 -0.49
N ARG A 224 22.85 10.82 -1.78
CA ARG A 224 22.75 11.95 -2.70
C ARG A 224 21.33 12.06 -3.24
N CYS A 225 20.74 13.24 -3.09
CA CYS A 225 19.50 13.59 -3.77
C CYS A 225 19.68 14.83 -4.63
N VAL A 226 18.86 14.94 -5.67
CA VAL A 226 18.95 16.02 -6.66
C VAL A 226 17.58 16.66 -6.88
N VAL A 227 17.56 17.99 -7.01
CA VAL A 227 16.38 18.77 -7.40
C VAL A 227 16.67 19.53 -8.70
N ARG A 228 15.96 19.23 -9.80
CA ARG A 228 16.13 19.82 -11.14
C ARG A 228 14.96 20.70 -11.52
N LEU A 229 15.11 22.02 -11.48
CA LEU A 229 13.99 22.94 -11.72
C LEU A 229 13.92 23.50 -13.15
N ALA A 230 15.01 23.55 -13.91
CA ALA A 230 15.04 24.16 -15.25
C ALA A 230 15.82 23.33 -16.30
N HIS A 231 15.66 21.99 -16.27
CA HIS A 231 16.24 21.08 -17.26
C HIS A 231 15.44 21.02 -18.58
N SER A 232 15.98 20.36 -19.60
CA SER A 232 15.51 20.42 -21.01
C SER A 232 14.06 19.99 -21.26
N VAL A 233 13.52 19.08 -20.45
CA VAL A 233 12.15 18.55 -20.60
C VAL A 233 11.10 19.47 -19.92
N ILE A 234 11.56 20.37 -19.05
CA ILE A 234 10.71 21.35 -18.38
C ILE A 234 10.53 22.58 -19.27
N ASN A 235 9.28 23.02 -19.41
CA ASN A 235 8.99 24.29 -20.08
C ASN A 235 9.53 25.47 -19.26
N LYS A 236 10.25 26.38 -19.93
CA LYS A 236 10.71 27.62 -19.30
C LYS A 236 9.54 28.44 -18.75
N ALA A 237 9.77 29.05 -17.59
CA ALA A 237 8.84 29.98 -16.99
C ALA A 237 8.64 31.22 -17.89
N PRO A 238 7.44 31.83 -17.88
CA PRO A 238 7.25 33.15 -18.49
C PRO A 238 8.17 34.19 -17.84
N LYS A 239 8.82 35.05 -18.65
CA LYS A 239 9.75 36.10 -18.16
C LYS A 239 9.22 36.89 -16.96
N LYS A 240 7.96 37.32 -17.02
CA LYS A 240 7.29 38.06 -15.94
C LYS A 240 7.32 37.32 -14.60
N ARG A 241 7.20 35.98 -14.61
CA ARG A 241 7.28 35.15 -13.40
C ARG A 241 8.72 34.96 -12.97
N THR A 242 9.63 34.73 -13.92
CA THR A 242 11.08 34.66 -13.67
C THR A 242 11.59 35.91 -12.96
N ASP A 243 11.11 37.09 -13.34
CA ASP A 243 11.49 38.37 -12.72
C ASP A 243 10.97 38.52 -11.28
N ILE A 244 9.90 37.79 -10.92
CA ILE A 244 9.30 37.82 -9.58
C ILE A 244 9.93 36.78 -8.67
N THR A 245 10.04 35.53 -9.13
CA THR A 245 10.46 34.38 -8.32
C THR A 245 11.95 34.09 -8.44
N GLY A 246 12.61 34.61 -9.47
CA GLY A 246 13.97 34.23 -9.85
C GLY A 246 14.07 32.88 -10.57
N ARG A 247 12.99 32.10 -10.66
CA ARG A 247 13.00 30.71 -11.17
C ARG A 247 12.82 30.62 -12.68
N LYS A 248 13.79 30.01 -13.38
CA LYS A 248 13.85 29.85 -14.85
C LYS A 248 12.90 28.77 -15.37
N GLY A 249 12.61 27.74 -14.59
CA GLY A 249 11.77 26.62 -14.99
C GLY A 249 10.53 26.44 -14.10
N ILE A 250 10.49 25.35 -13.34
CA ILE A 250 9.40 25.05 -12.40
C ILE A 250 9.28 26.18 -11.39
N GLN A 251 8.06 26.69 -11.26
CA GLN A 251 7.71 27.62 -10.20
C GLN A 251 7.38 26.82 -8.95
N LEU A 252 7.87 27.28 -7.80
CA LEU A 252 7.67 26.64 -6.50
C LEU A 252 6.77 27.50 -5.61
N THR A 253 6.10 26.86 -4.65
CA THR A 253 5.42 27.53 -3.55
C THR A 253 6.44 27.88 -2.45
N ASP A 254 6.08 28.79 -1.53
CA ASP A 254 6.94 29.16 -0.40
C ASP A 254 7.34 27.95 0.47
N GLU A 255 6.44 26.97 0.58
CA GLU A 255 6.69 25.71 1.26
C GLU A 255 7.79 24.89 0.56
N LEU A 256 7.68 24.67 -0.75
CA LEU A 256 8.67 23.92 -1.52
C LEU A 256 10.04 24.62 -1.53
N GLU A 257 10.04 25.96 -1.58
CA GLU A 257 11.25 26.77 -1.41
C GLU A 257 11.86 26.61 -0.02
N SER A 258 11.03 26.47 1.03
CA SER A 258 11.51 26.19 2.38
C SER A 258 12.17 24.81 2.47
N ILE A 259 11.60 23.79 1.83
CA ILE A 259 12.17 22.43 1.82
C ILE A 259 13.57 22.44 1.21
N ILE A 260 13.76 23.08 0.04
CA ILE A 260 15.08 23.20 -0.60
C ILE A 260 16.07 23.94 0.31
N ARG A 261 15.63 25.01 1.00
CA ARG A 261 16.47 25.74 1.97
C ARG A 261 16.85 24.89 3.17
N SER A 262 15.94 24.08 3.69
CA SER A 262 16.23 23.14 4.78
C SER A 262 17.26 22.10 4.32
N LEU A 263 17.09 21.51 3.13
CA LEU A 263 18.06 20.57 2.54
C LEU A 263 19.46 21.19 2.38
N LYS A 264 19.56 22.46 1.93
CA LYS A 264 20.84 23.19 1.87
C LYS A 264 21.52 23.34 3.24
N ARG A 265 20.73 23.43 4.32
CA ARG A 265 21.23 23.62 5.70
C ARG A 265 21.58 22.31 6.38
N THR A 266 21.01 21.20 5.93
CA THR A 266 21.29 19.86 6.48
C THR A 266 22.32 19.08 5.67
N ALA A 267 22.58 19.45 4.41
CA ALA A 267 23.54 18.77 3.56
C ALA A 267 24.97 18.93 4.07
N THR A 268 25.74 17.84 3.99
CA THR A 268 27.18 17.86 4.29
C THR A 268 27.90 18.74 3.27
N CYS A 269 27.52 18.63 2.00
CA CYS A 269 27.84 19.60 0.97
C CYS A 269 26.72 19.65 -0.07
N TRP A 270 26.61 20.77 -0.77
CA TRP A 270 25.67 20.90 -1.88
C TRP A 270 26.28 21.75 -3.00
N THR A 271 25.83 21.52 -4.23
CA THR A 271 26.21 22.30 -5.41
C THR A 271 24.96 22.73 -6.18
N GLU A 272 25.11 23.77 -7.00
CA GLU A 272 24.05 24.31 -7.84
C GLU A 272 24.59 24.60 -9.23
N ASP A 273 23.99 23.99 -10.26
CA ASP A 273 24.15 24.44 -11.64
C ASP A 273 23.14 25.54 -11.92
N GLU A 274 23.58 26.80 -11.90
CA GLU A 274 22.74 27.97 -12.13
C GLU A 274 22.06 27.95 -13.52
N LYS A 275 22.62 27.25 -14.52
CA LYS A 275 22.05 27.21 -15.87
C LYS A 275 20.78 26.37 -15.90
N THR A 276 20.80 25.23 -15.22
CA THR A 276 19.71 24.25 -15.19
C THR A 276 18.89 24.30 -13.90
N GLU A 277 19.29 25.14 -12.94
CA GLU A 277 18.74 25.17 -11.58
C GLU A 277 18.70 23.76 -10.96
N THR A 278 19.83 23.05 -11.10
CA THR A 278 20.02 21.71 -10.57
C THR A 278 20.77 21.79 -9.26
N TYR A 279 20.11 21.40 -8.17
CA TYR A 279 20.68 21.31 -6.83
C TYR A 279 21.07 19.87 -6.54
N THR A 280 22.33 19.64 -6.20
CA THR A 280 22.80 18.33 -5.73
C THR A 280 23.14 18.43 -4.26
N PHE A 281 22.55 17.54 -3.45
CA PHE A 281 22.75 17.48 -2.01
C PHE A 281 23.42 16.16 -1.65
N ASP A 282 24.58 16.25 -1.00
CA ASP A 282 25.33 15.11 -0.50
C ASP A 282 25.26 15.08 1.03
N PHE A 283 24.90 13.92 1.56
CA PHE A 283 24.77 13.68 3.01
C PHE A 283 25.68 12.53 3.42
N PHE A 284 26.57 12.81 4.37
CA PHE A 284 27.26 11.81 5.18
C PHE A 284 26.43 11.60 6.45
N ILE A 285 25.99 10.37 6.69
CA ILE A 285 25.00 10.10 7.74
C ILE A 285 25.68 9.73 9.04
N ASP A 286 25.48 10.58 10.04
CA ASP A 286 25.86 10.38 11.43
C ASP A 286 24.81 11.01 12.36
N ASP A 287 25.08 10.99 13.66
CA ASP A 287 24.17 11.58 14.66
C ASP A 287 24.01 13.10 14.50
N ALA A 288 25.05 13.82 14.04
CA ALA A 288 24.97 15.25 13.82
C ALA A 288 24.06 15.59 12.62
N THR A 289 24.14 14.81 11.55
CA THR A 289 23.22 14.91 10.41
C THR A 289 21.78 14.67 10.86
N ARG A 290 21.51 13.65 11.67
CA ARG A 290 20.16 13.39 12.19
C ARG A 290 19.64 14.52 13.06
N LEU A 291 20.48 15.08 13.93
CA LEU A 291 20.13 16.26 14.74
C LEU A 291 19.83 17.48 13.86
N ALA A 292 20.56 17.68 12.77
CA ALA A 292 20.30 18.76 11.82
C ALA A 292 18.94 18.57 11.13
N PHE A 293 18.59 17.36 10.70
CA PHE A 293 17.26 17.07 10.14
C PHE A 293 16.15 17.26 11.18
N ALA A 294 16.35 16.81 12.42
CA ALA A 294 15.38 16.95 13.52
C ALA A 294 15.09 18.41 13.91
N HIS A 295 15.91 19.36 13.47
CA HIS A 295 15.64 20.79 13.63
C HIS A 295 14.59 21.32 12.65
N PHE A 296 14.44 20.70 11.47
CA PHE A 296 13.55 21.16 10.40
C PHE A 296 12.30 20.29 10.21
N TRP A 297 12.33 19.05 10.70
CA TRP A 297 11.22 18.10 10.61
C TRP A 297 11.04 17.40 11.96
N ASP A 298 9.78 17.27 12.38
CA ASP A 298 9.44 16.73 13.70
C ASP A 298 9.62 15.21 13.78
N ASP A 299 9.45 14.51 12.66
CA ASP A 299 9.46 13.05 12.58
C ASP A 299 9.75 12.52 11.16
N ALA A 300 9.86 11.19 11.03
CA ALA A 300 10.07 10.54 9.73
C ALA A 300 8.95 10.83 8.72
N PHE A 301 7.71 11.00 9.17
CA PHE A 301 6.58 11.19 8.26
C PHE A 301 6.52 12.60 7.67
N SER A 302 6.83 13.63 8.47
CA SER A 302 6.96 15.02 8.02
C SER A 302 8.13 15.20 7.06
N LEU A 303 9.26 14.52 7.29
CA LEU A 303 10.37 14.47 6.32
C LEU A 303 9.95 13.76 5.03
N TYR A 304 9.32 12.59 5.13
CA TYR A 304 8.79 11.88 3.97
C TYR A 304 7.83 12.77 3.16
N ARG A 305 6.87 13.44 3.79
CA ARG A 305 5.93 14.35 3.11
C ARG A 305 6.67 15.46 2.38
N ALA A 306 7.70 16.05 2.99
CA ALA A 306 8.48 17.11 2.35
C ALA A 306 9.22 16.62 1.09
N LEU A 307 9.88 15.46 1.16
CA LEU A 307 10.57 14.87 0.02
C LEU A 307 9.57 14.43 -1.06
N HIS A 308 8.48 13.78 -0.66
CA HIS A 308 7.43 13.33 -1.54
C HIS A 308 6.80 14.50 -2.31
N LYS A 309 6.59 15.66 -1.68
CA LYS A 309 6.09 16.87 -2.37
C LYS A 309 7.01 17.33 -3.51
N LEU A 310 8.33 17.20 -3.35
CA LEU A 310 9.27 17.46 -4.44
C LEU A 310 9.15 16.39 -5.53
N ALA A 311 9.02 15.12 -5.15
CA ALA A 311 8.83 13.99 -6.07
C ALA A 311 7.54 14.11 -6.90
N LEU A 312 6.48 14.67 -6.33
CA LEU A 312 5.22 14.94 -7.04
C LEU A 312 5.40 15.91 -8.22
N LEU A 313 6.45 16.72 -8.22
CA LEU A 313 6.80 17.58 -9.37
C LEU A 313 7.31 16.76 -10.57
N ASN A 314 7.70 15.50 -10.39
CA ASN A 314 8.09 14.60 -11.49
C ASN A 314 6.95 14.44 -12.51
N ASP A 315 5.69 14.53 -12.07
CA ASP A 315 4.52 14.51 -12.96
C ASP A 315 4.49 15.70 -13.94
N LEU A 316 5.22 16.79 -13.65
CA LEU A 316 5.36 17.94 -14.55
C LEU A 316 6.26 17.65 -15.75
N ALA A 317 7.24 16.74 -15.58
CA ALA A 317 8.12 16.27 -16.66
C ALA A 317 7.38 15.35 -17.66
N ILE A 318 6.22 14.81 -17.27
CA ILE A 318 5.41 13.96 -18.14
C ILE A 318 4.79 14.79 -19.28
N PRO A 319 4.96 14.38 -20.56
CA PRO A 319 4.39 15.08 -21.71
C PRO A 319 2.87 15.28 -21.61
N ARG A 320 2.39 16.48 -21.96
CA ARG A 320 0.94 16.83 -21.92
C ARG A 320 0.02 15.82 -22.64
N PRO A 321 0.36 15.25 -23.81
CA PRO A 321 -0.49 14.25 -24.46
C PRO A 321 -0.67 12.98 -23.62
N ALA A 322 0.38 12.53 -22.92
CA ALA A 322 0.32 11.36 -22.05
C ALA A 322 -0.59 11.61 -20.84
N ARG A 323 -0.51 12.79 -20.21
CA ARG A 323 -1.40 13.20 -19.12
C ARG A 323 -2.87 13.25 -19.55
N LYS A 324 -3.18 13.84 -20.71
CA LYS A 324 -4.56 13.88 -21.24
C LYS A 324 -5.13 12.50 -21.55
N ARG A 325 -4.30 11.57 -22.03
CA ARG A 325 -4.69 10.18 -22.27
C ARG A 325 -5.07 9.49 -20.95
N LEU A 326 -4.29 9.71 -19.89
CA LEU A 326 -4.63 9.20 -18.56
C LEU A 326 -5.96 9.77 -18.06
N ASP A 327 -6.15 11.10 -18.10
CA ASP A 327 -7.40 11.73 -17.67
C ASP A 327 -8.62 11.11 -18.39
N ARG A 328 -8.46 10.78 -19.68
CA ARG A 328 -9.50 10.09 -20.46
C ARG A 328 -9.69 8.64 -20.03
N ALA A 329 -8.60 7.90 -19.82
CA ALA A 329 -8.65 6.50 -19.39
C ALA A 329 -9.28 6.33 -18.01
N VAL A 330 -8.99 7.24 -17.07
CA VAL A 330 -9.62 7.33 -15.74
C VAL A 330 -11.12 7.54 -15.88
N LYS A 331 -11.55 8.52 -16.68
CA LYS A 331 -12.98 8.81 -16.93
C LYS A 331 -13.71 7.64 -17.60
N GLU A 332 -13.08 7.01 -18.58
CA GLU A 332 -13.64 5.87 -19.31
C GLU A 332 -13.51 4.55 -18.53
N ARG A 333 -12.83 4.54 -17.39
CA ARG A 333 -12.48 3.35 -16.59
C ARG A 333 -11.87 2.21 -17.41
N ARG A 334 -11.12 2.57 -18.46
CA ARG A 334 -10.43 1.63 -19.35
C ARG A 334 -8.99 1.49 -18.85
N PHE A 335 -8.75 0.42 -18.11
CA PHE A 335 -7.46 0.13 -17.47
C PHE A 335 -6.46 -0.42 -18.49
N ALA A 336 -5.69 0.48 -19.11
CA ALA A 336 -4.55 0.10 -19.97
C ALA A 336 -3.43 1.16 -20.08
N SER A 337 -3.46 2.26 -19.32
CA SER A 337 -2.42 3.29 -19.43
C SER A 337 -1.93 3.77 -18.07
N ARG A 338 -0.75 3.29 -17.64
CA ARG A 338 0.06 3.89 -16.57
C ARG A 338 0.42 5.33 -16.96
N LEU A 339 0.62 6.20 -15.97
CA LEU A 339 1.41 7.40 -16.22
C LEU A 339 2.81 6.94 -16.62
N PRO A 340 3.33 7.34 -17.79
CA PRO A 340 4.71 7.04 -18.10
C PRO A 340 5.58 7.74 -17.06
N GLU A 341 6.47 7.00 -16.42
CA GLU A 341 7.44 7.58 -15.52
C GLU A 341 8.49 8.32 -16.34
N PRO A 342 8.89 9.54 -15.93
CA PRO A 342 10.01 10.23 -16.55
C PRO A 342 11.29 9.41 -16.37
N GLN A 343 12.24 9.56 -17.30
CA GLN A 343 13.56 8.97 -17.11
C GLN A 343 14.23 9.61 -15.89
N GLN A 344 15.15 8.89 -15.24
CA GLN A 344 15.81 9.39 -14.02
C GLN A 344 16.48 10.75 -14.21
N GLU A 345 17.05 11.00 -15.38
CA GLU A 345 17.68 12.29 -15.75
C GLU A 345 16.67 13.44 -15.89
N ASP A 346 15.42 13.11 -16.20
CA ASP A 346 14.31 14.05 -16.37
C ASP A 346 13.49 14.23 -15.08
N MET A 347 13.81 13.49 -14.01
CA MET A 347 13.14 13.64 -12.73
C MET A 347 13.50 14.99 -12.09
N VAL A 348 12.46 15.69 -11.64
CA VAL A 348 12.58 16.92 -10.86
C VAL A 348 13.20 16.62 -9.50
N PHE A 349 12.80 15.54 -8.84
CA PHE A 349 13.42 15.07 -7.61
C PHE A 349 13.69 13.58 -7.68
N GLY A 350 14.86 13.18 -7.19
CA GLY A 350 15.22 11.78 -7.07
C GLY A 350 16.49 11.58 -6.27
N PHE A 351 16.66 10.36 -5.79
CA PHE A 351 17.91 9.89 -5.21
C PHE A 351 18.82 9.37 -6.34
N GLU A 352 20.09 9.79 -6.33
CA GLU A 352 21.09 9.33 -7.30
C GLU A 352 22.03 8.29 -6.71
N GLU A 353 22.29 8.37 -5.41
CA GLU A 353 23.16 7.44 -4.71
C GLU A 353 22.65 7.24 -3.29
N VAL A 354 22.54 6.00 -2.84
CA VAL A 354 22.19 5.67 -1.45
C VAL A 354 23.07 4.49 -1.05
N ARG A 355 23.84 4.65 0.04
CA ARG A 355 24.79 3.64 0.51
C ARG A 355 24.53 3.25 1.95
N PHE A 356 24.77 1.99 2.28
CA PHE A 356 24.54 1.40 3.60
C PHE A 356 25.78 0.78 4.18
N TRP A 357 25.90 0.85 5.50
CA TRP A 357 26.85 0.03 6.25
C TRP A 357 26.30 -1.39 6.40
N PRO A 358 27.07 -2.43 6.05
CA PRO A 358 26.70 -3.81 6.31
C PRO A 358 26.81 -4.13 7.81
N ALA A 359 26.00 -5.08 8.29
CA ALA A 359 26.03 -5.51 9.69
C ALA A 359 27.34 -6.22 10.09
N ASP A 360 28.05 -6.81 9.13
CA ASP A 360 29.36 -7.42 9.35
C ASP A 360 30.45 -6.32 9.42
N GLU A 361 31.09 -6.16 10.58
CA GLU A 361 32.16 -5.18 10.79
C GLU A 361 33.31 -5.33 9.78
N GLY A 362 33.82 -4.20 9.26
CA GLY A 362 35.01 -4.15 8.39
C GLY A 362 34.75 -4.24 6.89
N ARG A 363 33.49 -4.30 6.44
CA ARG A 363 33.13 -4.22 5.02
C ARG A 363 32.88 -2.77 4.58
N GLN A 364 33.14 -2.49 3.31
CA GLN A 364 32.85 -1.20 2.69
C GLN A 364 31.33 -0.98 2.57
N ALA A 365 30.92 0.30 2.53
CA ALA A 365 29.53 0.65 2.30
C ALA A 365 29.05 0.07 0.97
N VAL A 366 27.83 -0.48 0.96
CA VAL A 366 27.21 -1.11 -0.20
C VAL A 366 26.15 -0.20 -0.79
N ASP A 367 26.00 -0.23 -2.11
CA ASP A 367 25.00 0.56 -2.82
C ASP A 367 23.59 -0.04 -2.63
N TYR A 368 22.56 0.80 -2.52
CA TYR A 368 21.16 0.40 -2.46
C TYR A 368 20.74 -0.54 -3.60
N VAL A 369 21.32 -0.37 -4.79
CA VAL A 369 21.05 -1.21 -5.97
C VAL A 369 21.48 -2.67 -5.75
N SER A 370 22.32 -2.95 -4.75
CA SER A 370 22.75 -4.33 -4.43
C SER A 370 21.72 -5.14 -3.63
N LEU A 371 20.68 -4.51 -3.11
CA LEU A 371 19.59 -5.19 -2.41
C LEU A 371 18.63 -5.86 -3.41
N SER A 372 18.10 -7.01 -3.02
CA SER A 372 17.07 -7.73 -3.77
C SER A 372 15.71 -7.04 -3.68
N ASP A 373 14.84 -7.29 -4.67
CA ASP A 373 13.47 -6.75 -4.70
C ASP A 373 12.68 -7.06 -3.42
N GLY A 374 12.87 -8.25 -2.84
CA GLY A 374 12.23 -8.63 -1.58
C GLY A 374 12.73 -7.80 -0.40
N GLU A 375 14.02 -7.43 -0.37
CA GLU A 375 14.58 -6.56 0.67
C GLU A 375 14.05 -5.14 0.53
N HIS A 376 13.98 -4.62 -0.69
CA HIS A 376 13.36 -3.34 -1.00
C HIS A 376 11.89 -3.30 -0.58
N GLN A 377 11.10 -4.31 -0.97
CA GLN A 377 9.68 -4.41 -0.66
C GLN A 377 9.44 -4.45 0.84
N GLN A 378 10.21 -5.25 1.57
CA GLN A 378 10.05 -5.39 3.01
C GLN A 378 10.43 -4.08 3.73
N ALA A 379 11.54 -3.45 3.35
CA ALA A 379 11.95 -2.17 3.93
C ALA A 379 10.91 -1.07 3.67
N LEU A 380 10.31 -1.06 2.48
CA LEU A 380 9.25 -0.13 2.11
C LEU A 380 7.99 -0.27 2.96
N ILE A 381 7.47 -1.49 3.08
CA ILE A 381 6.24 -1.76 3.83
C ILE A 381 6.44 -1.50 5.32
N LEU A 382 7.55 -2.00 5.87
CA LEU A 382 7.89 -1.79 7.28
C LEU A 382 8.17 -0.31 7.57
N GLY A 383 8.89 0.39 6.70
CA GLY A 383 9.16 1.82 6.84
C GLY A 383 7.91 2.68 6.74
N ALA A 384 7.02 2.36 5.82
CA ALA A 384 5.76 3.07 5.69
C ALA A 384 4.86 2.89 6.92
N TYR A 385 4.75 1.64 7.39
CA TYR A 385 4.03 1.33 8.61
C TYR A 385 4.70 2.02 9.82
N ALA A 386 6.02 2.03 9.90
CA ALA A 386 6.78 2.62 10.99
C ALA A 386 6.63 4.15 11.08
N MET A 387 6.66 4.89 9.97
CA MET A 387 6.57 6.36 10.02
C MET A 387 5.14 6.86 10.25
N MET A 388 4.12 6.10 9.89
CA MET A 388 2.73 6.50 10.04
C MET A 388 2.19 6.16 11.42
N THR A 389 2.22 7.12 12.33
CA THR A 389 1.71 6.97 13.70
C THR A 389 0.33 7.57 13.92
N ASP A 390 -0.28 8.12 12.87
CA ASP A 390 -1.61 8.73 12.94
C ASP A 390 -2.65 7.75 13.48
N THR A 391 -3.45 8.22 14.44
CA THR A 391 -4.64 7.48 14.89
C THR A 391 -5.63 7.44 13.74
N ASN A 392 -6.33 6.32 13.56
CA ASN A 392 -7.30 6.10 12.47
C ASN A 392 -6.69 6.03 11.05
N ALA A 393 -5.40 5.76 10.89
CA ALA A 393 -4.83 5.44 9.59
C ALA A 393 -5.40 4.12 9.04
N LEU A 394 -5.60 4.04 7.73
CA LEU A 394 -6.07 2.87 7.00
C LEU A 394 -5.02 2.41 5.99
N PHE A 395 -4.49 1.21 6.15
CA PHE A 395 -3.55 0.56 5.24
C PHE A 395 -4.28 -0.47 4.37
N LEU A 396 -4.06 -0.38 3.06
CA LEU A 396 -4.59 -1.25 2.02
C LEU A 396 -3.41 -1.84 1.24
N LEU A 397 -2.99 -3.05 1.62
CA LEU A 397 -1.77 -3.68 1.10
C LEU A 397 -2.13 -4.80 0.12
N ASP A 398 -1.84 -4.60 -1.17
CA ASP A 398 -2.06 -5.62 -2.19
C ASP A 398 -0.80 -6.48 -2.36
N GLU A 399 -0.90 -7.75 -1.97
CA GLU A 399 0.17 -8.76 -2.01
C GLU A 399 1.53 -8.26 -1.44
N PRO A 400 1.55 -7.76 -0.19
CA PRO A 400 2.77 -7.22 0.43
C PRO A 400 3.93 -8.23 0.53
N GLU A 401 3.66 -9.52 0.40
CA GLU A 401 4.64 -10.60 0.54
C GLU A 401 5.08 -11.25 -0.78
N SER A 402 4.67 -10.71 -1.93
CA SER A 402 4.89 -11.32 -3.26
C SER A 402 6.36 -11.62 -3.59
N HIS A 403 7.31 -10.71 -3.31
CA HIS A 403 8.75 -10.94 -3.53
C HIS A 403 9.47 -11.51 -2.28
N PHE A 404 8.74 -11.82 -1.20
CA PHE A 404 9.34 -12.38 -0.01
C PHE A 404 9.72 -13.85 -0.21
N ASN A 405 10.90 -14.21 0.29
CA ASN A 405 11.25 -15.61 0.47
C ASN A 405 10.33 -16.26 1.54
N PRO A 406 10.21 -17.60 1.58
CA PRO A 406 9.30 -18.28 2.49
C PRO A 406 9.49 -17.92 3.97
N GLN A 407 10.74 -17.74 4.43
CA GLN A 407 11.02 -17.37 5.83
C GLN A 407 10.47 -15.99 6.17
N TRP A 408 10.49 -15.05 5.23
CA TRP A 408 9.97 -13.71 5.43
C TRP A 408 8.44 -13.67 5.37
N ARG A 409 7.81 -14.50 4.53
CA ARG A 409 6.35 -14.65 4.50
C ARG A 409 5.79 -15.12 5.85
N VAL A 410 6.45 -16.09 6.47
CA VAL A 410 6.08 -16.61 7.80
C VAL A 410 6.33 -15.61 8.93
N LYS A 411 7.28 -14.67 8.76
CA LYS A 411 7.58 -13.67 9.80
C LYS A 411 6.88 -12.33 9.57
N PHE A 412 6.09 -12.19 8.53
CA PHE A 412 5.60 -10.89 8.09
C PHE A 412 4.68 -10.24 9.12
N VAL A 413 3.67 -10.96 9.60
CA VAL A 413 2.72 -10.47 10.61
C VAL A 413 3.43 -10.15 11.92
N GLN A 414 4.35 -11.03 12.35
CA GLN A 414 5.18 -10.81 13.54
C GLN A 414 5.93 -9.47 13.47
N ARG A 415 6.60 -9.16 12.34
CA ARG A 415 7.37 -7.93 12.20
C ARG A 415 6.50 -6.67 12.20
N LEU A 416 5.31 -6.73 11.59
CA LEU A 416 4.35 -5.64 11.70
C LEU A 416 3.92 -5.41 13.16
N MET A 417 3.68 -6.48 13.90
CA MET A 417 3.36 -6.40 15.34
C MET A 417 4.50 -5.80 16.16
N GLU A 418 5.76 -6.15 15.87
CA GLU A 418 6.94 -5.60 16.54
C GLU A 418 7.10 -4.08 16.32
N LEU A 419 6.67 -3.56 15.16
CA LEU A 419 6.66 -2.12 14.86
C LEU A 419 5.48 -1.35 15.49
N THR A 420 4.47 -2.06 16.00
CA THR A 420 3.22 -1.44 16.45
C THR A 420 3.41 -0.60 17.73
N GLY A 421 4.40 -0.90 18.57
CA GLY A 421 4.69 -0.13 19.79
C GLY A 421 3.44 0.12 20.66
N SER A 422 3.30 1.33 21.20
CA SER A 422 2.12 1.78 21.97
C SER A 422 1.05 2.49 21.11
N ARG A 423 0.98 2.19 19.80
CA ARG A 423 0.17 2.97 18.84
C ARG A 423 -1.33 2.71 19.00
N ALA A 424 -2.11 3.73 18.67
CA ALA A 424 -3.57 3.69 18.69
C ALA A 424 -4.15 3.04 17.42
N ASN A 425 -5.45 2.72 17.49
CA ASN A 425 -6.30 2.03 16.50
C ASN A 425 -6.01 2.37 15.01
N GLN A 426 -5.11 1.61 14.38
CA GLN A 426 -4.91 1.59 12.92
C GLN A 426 -5.63 0.40 12.32
N GLU A 427 -6.04 0.54 11.06
CA GLU A 427 -6.67 -0.52 10.30
C GLU A 427 -5.74 -1.01 9.20
N LEU A 428 -5.51 -2.32 9.12
CA LEU A 428 -4.68 -2.92 8.10
C LEU A 428 -5.46 -4.02 7.38
N LEU A 429 -5.63 -3.86 6.07
CA LEU A 429 -6.17 -4.89 5.18
C LEU A 429 -5.05 -5.28 4.23
N LEU A 430 -4.85 -6.59 4.07
CA LEU A 430 -3.90 -7.14 3.12
C LEU A 430 -4.56 -8.18 2.23
N THR A 431 -4.09 -8.33 1.00
CA THR A 431 -4.43 -9.45 0.13
C THR A 431 -3.27 -10.43 0.09
N SER A 432 -3.57 -11.72 -0.04
CA SER A 432 -2.53 -12.75 -0.17
C SER A 432 -2.99 -13.87 -1.08
N HIS A 433 -2.02 -14.40 -1.83
CA HIS A 433 -2.14 -15.65 -2.59
C HIS A 433 -1.41 -16.81 -1.92
N ALA A 434 -0.79 -16.57 -0.77
CA ALA A 434 0.05 -17.53 -0.09
C ALA A 434 -0.64 -18.07 1.18
N PRO A 435 -0.50 -19.37 1.49
CA PRO A 435 -1.09 -19.96 2.69
C PRO A 435 -0.40 -19.52 3.99
N PHE A 436 0.75 -18.85 3.90
CA PHE A 436 1.57 -18.48 5.07
C PHE A 436 0.88 -17.42 5.94
N VAL A 437 0.37 -16.34 5.33
CA VAL A 437 -0.19 -15.22 6.09
C VAL A 437 -1.45 -15.60 6.87
N PRO A 438 -2.44 -16.32 6.28
CA PRO A 438 -3.61 -16.78 7.04
C PRO A 438 -3.28 -17.69 8.23
N SER A 439 -2.17 -18.42 8.21
CA SER A 439 -1.81 -19.35 9.29
C SER A 439 -1.41 -18.67 10.61
N ASP A 440 -1.00 -17.40 10.54
CA ASP A 440 -0.65 -16.56 11.70
C ASP A 440 -1.84 -15.73 12.20
N MET A 441 -3.03 -15.94 11.64
CA MET A 441 -4.21 -15.11 11.89
C MET A 441 -5.39 -15.97 12.35
N PRO A 442 -6.18 -15.56 13.35
CA PRO A 442 -7.46 -16.18 13.67
C PRO A 442 -8.41 -16.15 12.48
N ARG A 443 -9.28 -17.16 12.36
CA ARG A 443 -10.20 -17.29 11.21
C ARG A 443 -11.10 -16.05 11.01
N GLU A 444 -11.43 -15.35 12.08
CA GLU A 444 -12.26 -14.14 12.04
C GLU A 444 -11.54 -12.96 11.33
N GLN A 445 -10.20 -13.01 11.25
CA GLN A 445 -9.38 -12.05 10.51
C GLN A 445 -9.16 -12.44 9.04
N VAL A 446 -9.72 -13.55 8.57
CA VAL A 446 -9.49 -14.08 7.22
C VAL A 446 -10.79 -14.07 6.42
N LEU A 447 -10.72 -13.52 5.21
CA LEU A 447 -11.85 -13.43 4.28
C LEU A 447 -11.48 -14.14 2.97
N ILE A 448 -12.26 -15.13 2.56
CA ILE A 448 -12.09 -15.88 1.32
C ILE A 448 -12.95 -15.23 0.23
N PHE A 449 -12.29 -14.70 -0.78
CA PHE A 449 -12.90 -14.09 -1.96
C PHE A 449 -13.01 -15.12 -3.08
N GLU A 450 -14.23 -15.31 -3.55
CA GLU A 450 -14.57 -16.17 -4.69
C GLU A 450 -15.37 -15.38 -5.72
N ARG A 451 -15.30 -15.82 -6.98
CA ARG A 451 -16.11 -15.29 -8.06
C ARG A 451 -17.09 -16.35 -8.53
N ASP A 452 -18.37 -16.07 -8.43
CA ASP A 452 -19.46 -16.95 -8.82
C ASP A 452 -20.47 -16.21 -9.69
N ASP A 453 -20.82 -16.79 -10.84
CA ASP A 453 -21.70 -16.21 -11.87
C ASP A 453 -21.45 -14.70 -12.17
N GLY A 454 -20.16 -14.33 -12.25
CA GLY A 454 -19.75 -12.95 -12.54
C GLY A 454 -19.84 -11.98 -11.36
N LYS A 455 -20.27 -12.42 -10.17
CA LYS A 455 -20.33 -11.65 -8.92
C LYS A 455 -19.27 -12.10 -7.92
N ILE A 456 -18.94 -11.23 -6.97
CA ILE A 456 -18.03 -11.57 -5.87
C ILE A 456 -18.82 -12.09 -4.68
N ILE A 457 -18.32 -13.18 -4.11
CA ILE A 457 -18.80 -13.76 -2.86
C ILE A 457 -17.62 -13.74 -1.87
N VAL A 458 -17.91 -13.32 -0.64
CA VAL A 458 -16.93 -13.34 0.45
C VAL A 458 -17.42 -14.32 1.52
N LYS A 459 -16.54 -15.22 1.96
CA LYS A 459 -16.81 -16.26 2.95
C LYS A 459 -15.77 -16.24 4.05
N GLU A 460 -16.15 -16.70 5.23
CA GLU A 460 -15.20 -16.97 6.32
C GLU A 460 -14.65 -18.41 6.20
N PRO A 461 -13.40 -18.67 6.61
CA PRO A 461 -12.87 -20.02 6.69
C PRO A 461 -13.72 -20.95 7.55
N GLN A 462 -13.87 -22.20 7.11
CA GLN A 462 -14.62 -23.23 7.85
C GLN A 462 -13.81 -23.87 8.98
N ILE A 463 -12.52 -23.53 9.09
CA ILE A 463 -11.58 -24.03 10.10
C ILE A 463 -11.01 -22.85 10.88
N GLU A 464 -10.47 -23.11 12.07
CA GLU A 464 -9.52 -22.18 12.69
C GLU A 464 -8.26 -22.12 11.84
N THR A 465 -7.81 -20.91 11.48
CA THR A 465 -6.63 -20.70 10.66
C THR A 465 -5.38 -20.48 11.51
N PHE A 466 -5.50 -19.92 12.71
CA PHE A 466 -4.36 -19.69 13.59
C PHE A 466 -3.70 -21.00 14.02
N GLY A 467 -2.42 -21.17 13.65
CA GLY A 467 -1.65 -22.38 13.93
C GLY A 467 -2.01 -23.60 13.08
N ALA A 468 -2.89 -23.46 12.09
CA ALA A 468 -3.20 -24.54 11.16
C ALA A 468 -2.01 -24.83 10.23
N THR A 469 -1.82 -26.10 9.85
CA THR A 469 -0.77 -26.45 8.88
C THR A 469 -1.08 -25.84 7.51
N PHE A 470 -0.04 -25.54 6.73
CA PHE A 470 -0.22 -24.98 5.38
C PHE A 470 -1.10 -25.88 4.50
N ASP A 471 -0.98 -27.21 4.62
CA ASP A 471 -1.83 -28.17 3.91
C ASP A 471 -3.32 -27.98 4.24
N ARG A 472 -3.65 -27.70 5.51
CA ARG A 472 -5.03 -27.44 5.94
C ARG A 472 -5.54 -26.10 5.42
N ILE A 473 -4.69 -25.08 5.39
CA ILE A 473 -5.03 -23.78 4.79
C ILE A 473 -5.25 -23.93 3.27
N LEU A 474 -4.36 -24.63 2.56
CA LEU A 474 -4.49 -24.91 1.13
C LEU A 474 -5.80 -25.66 0.82
N GLU A 475 -6.16 -26.65 1.64
CA GLU A 475 -7.39 -27.42 1.50
C GLU A 475 -8.65 -26.59 1.77
N ALA A 476 -8.67 -25.84 2.88
CA ALA A 476 -9.87 -25.16 3.37
C ALA A 476 -10.10 -23.78 2.73
N CYS A 477 -9.03 -23.08 2.38
CA CYS A 477 -9.12 -21.70 1.88
C CYS A 477 -8.84 -21.56 0.38
N PHE A 478 -8.05 -22.47 -0.20
CA PHE A 478 -7.68 -22.43 -1.62
C PHE A 478 -8.27 -23.58 -2.43
N ASN A 479 -9.02 -24.49 -1.79
CA ASN A 479 -9.64 -25.66 -2.41
C ASN A 479 -8.64 -26.56 -3.17
N ILE A 480 -7.43 -26.71 -2.65
CA ILE A 480 -6.38 -27.57 -3.23
C ILE A 480 -6.41 -28.92 -2.49
N ARG A 481 -6.88 -29.97 -3.19
CA ARG A 481 -7.03 -31.32 -2.65
C ARG A 481 -6.64 -32.37 -3.70
N PRO A 482 -5.68 -33.27 -3.43
CA PRO A 482 -4.73 -33.23 -2.30
C PRO A 482 -3.77 -32.03 -2.40
N PRO A 483 -3.09 -31.62 -1.31
CA PRO A 483 -2.15 -30.49 -1.29
C PRO A 483 -0.79 -30.86 -1.92
N ILE A 484 -0.82 -31.51 -3.08
CA ILE A 484 0.37 -31.90 -3.85
C ILE A 484 0.27 -31.35 -5.28
N SER A 485 1.40 -31.33 -5.99
CA SER A 485 1.42 -30.87 -7.37
C SER A 485 0.76 -31.88 -8.30
N ARG A 486 0.13 -31.36 -9.36
CA ARG A 486 -0.70 -32.16 -10.28
C ARG A 486 0.07 -33.29 -10.99
N ILE A 487 1.32 -33.08 -11.36
CA ILE A 487 2.15 -34.13 -12.01
C ILE A 487 2.39 -35.30 -11.04
N ALA A 488 2.68 -35.00 -9.78
CA ALA A 488 2.87 -36.03 -8.76
C ALA A 488 1.54 -36.76 -8.47
N GLU A 489 0.43 -36.01 -8.39
CA GLU A 489 -0.91 -36.57 -8.20
C GLU A 489 -1.31 -37.52 -9.34
N GLU A 490 -1.20 -37.09 -10.60
CA GLU A 490 -1.51 -37.90 -11.78
C GLU A 490 -0.66 -39.17 -11.80
N ARG A 491 0.65 -39.05 -11.54
CA ARG A 491 1.55 -40.22 -11.49
C ARG A 491 1.20 -41.18 -10.36
N ILE A 492 0.85 -40.68 -9.18
CA ILE A 492 0.43 -41.55 -8.06
C ILE A 492 -0.87 -42.28 -8.40
N ASN A 493 -1.84 -41.56 -8.97
CA ASN A 493 -3.14 -42.14 -9.35
C ASN A 493 -3.01 -43.21 -10.43
N GLU A 494 -2.14 -43.02 -11.43
CA GLU A 494 -1.82 -44.06 -12.43
C GLU A 494 -1.30 -45.33 -11.76
N VAL A 495 -0.34 -45.20 -10.85
CA VAL A 495 0.35 -46.34 -10.23
C VAL A 495 -0.54 -47.04 -9.19
N LEU A 496 -1.44 -46.31 -8.53
CA LEU A 496 -2.49 -46.89 -7.68
C LEU A 496 -3.47 -47.79 -8.47
N MET A 497 -3.59 -47.59 -9.79
CA MET A 497 -4.38 -48.46 -10.68
C MET A 497 -3.56 -49.61 -11.28
N SER A 498 -2.23 -49.56 -11.18
CA SER A 498 -1.32 -50.61 -11.66
C SER A 498 -1.32 -51.81 -10.70
N GLU A 499 -1.25 -53.02 -11.28
CA GLU A 499 -1.01 -54.26 -10.54
C GLU A 499 0.46 -54.73 -10.66
N ASP A 500 1.31 -53.99 -11.38
CA ASP A 500 2.73 -54.28 -11.50
C ASP A 500 3.49 -53.86 -10.23
N ILE A 501 3.75 -54.85 -9.37
CA ILE A 501 4.54 -54.68 -8.14
C ILE A 501 5.89 -53.99 -8.40
N GLY A 502 6.57 -54.31 -9.51
CA GLY A 502 7.88 -53.74 -9.81
C GLY A 502 7.81 -52.27 -10.21
N GLU A 503 6.71 -51.85 -10.86
CA GLU A 503 6.43 -50.44 -11.13
C GLU A 503 6.10 -49.69 -9.83
N VAL A 504 5.20 -50.26 -9.01
CA VAL A 504 4.77 -49.65 -7.74
C VAL A 504 5.95 -49.46 -6.78
N GLU A 505 6.83 -50.46 -6.64
CA GLU A 505 8.04 -50.36 -5.80
C GLU A 505 9.00 -49.26 -6.24
N ARG A 506 9.22 -49.16 -7.55
CA ARG A 506 10.14 -48.16 -8.13
C ARG A 506 9.61 -46.75 -7.87
N VAL A 507 8.35 -46.50 -8.20
CA VAL A 507 7.73 -45.19 -7.99
C VAL A 507 7.68 -44.85 -6.49
N LEU A 508 7.38 -45.82 -5.63
CA LEU A 508 7.38 -45.61 -4.18
C LEU A 508 8.75 -45.13 -3.65
N SER A 509 9.86 -45.61 -4.22
CA SER A 509 11.21 -45.17 -3.87
C SER A 509 11.55 -43.75 -4.34
N GLU A 510 10.94 -43.29 -5.44
CA GLU A 510 11.19 -41.99 -6.06
C GLU A 510 10.36 -40.87 -5.41
N LEU A 511 9.21 -41.21 -4.80
CA LEU A 511 8.31 -40.25 -4.16
C LEU A 511 8.90 -39.68 -2.85
N GLY A 512 8.71 -38.37 -2.64
CA GLY A 512 8.93 -37.71 -1.35
C GLY A 512 7.96 -38.18 -0.26
N GLN A 513 8.20 -37.83 0.99
CA GLN A 513 7.29 -38.17 2.10
C GLN A 513 5.96 -37.43 1.95
N SER A 514 4.86 -38.16 1.83
CA SER A 514 3.50 -37.59 1.76
C SER A 514 2.46 -38.62 2.20
N VAL A 515 1.20 -38.17 2.38
CA VAL A 515 0.06 -39.06 2.68
C VAL A 515 -0.21 -39.99 1.49
N GLU A 516 -0.06 -39.49 0.27
CA GLU A 516 -0.25 -40.23 -0.96
C GLU A 516 0.80 -41.33 -1.14
N LYS A 517 2.05 -41.09 -0.73
CA LYS A 517 3.07 -42.14 -0.65
C LYS A 517 2.67 -43.25 0.32
N ALA A 518 2.02 -42.92 1.44
CA ALA A 518 1.52 -43.92 2.38
C ALA A 518 0.39 -44.78 1.79
N PHE A 519 -0.53 -44.18 1.01
CA PHE A 519 -1.54 -44.94 0.26
C PHE A 519 -0.92 -45.88 -0.76
N LEU A 520 0.11 -45.43 -1.49
CA LEU A 520 0.83 -46.27 -2.44
C LEU A 520 1.55 -47.44 -1.74
N ALA A 521 2.12 -47.21 -0.57
CA ALA A 521 2.72 -48.27 0.24
C ALA A 521 1.69 -49.30 0.73
N ASP A 522 0.48 -48.87 1.10
CA ASP A 522 -0.61 -49.78 1.45
C ASP A 522 -1.09 -50.59 0.24
N HIS A 523 -1.22 -49.95 -0.93
CA HIS A 523 -1.55 -50.62 -2.19
C HIS A 523 -0.53 -51.72 -2.52
N LEU A 524 0.76 -51.41 -2.43
CA LEU A 524 1.85 -52.38 -2.63
C LEU A 524 1.74 -53.57 -1.67
N ARG A 525 1.44 -53.33 -0.39
CA ARG A 525 1.23 -54.41 0.60
C ARG A 525 0.05 -55.30 0.21
N ARG A 526 -1.06 -54.72 -0.25
CA ARG A 526 -2.23 -55.48 -0.72
C ARG A 526 -1.91 -56.33 -1.95
N LEU A 527 -1.15 -55.80 -2.92
CA LEU A 527 -0.73 -56.54 -4.11
C LEU A 527 0.19 -57.72 -3.75
N LYS A 528 1.14 -57.52 -2.83
CA LYS A 528 2.02 -58.61 -2.35
C LYS A 528 1.25 -59.71 -1.62
N ASN A 529 0.26 -59.33 -0.80
CA ASN A 529 -0.56 -60.29 -0.06
C ASN A 529 -1.55 -61.08 -0.94
N LYS A 530 -1.93 -60.57 -2.12
CA LYS A 530 -2.78 -61.29 -3.09
C LYS A 530 -2.03 -62.35 -3.92
N LYS A 531 -0.70 -62.30 -3.98
CA LYS A 531 0.15 -63.26 -4.73
C LYS A 531 0.61 -64.46 -3.88
N ILE A 532 0.27 -64.49 -2.60
CA ILE A 532 0.42 -65.63 -1.68
C ILE A 532 -0.92 -66.35 -1.62
#